data_AF-A0AAD8AH77-F1
#
_entry.id   AF-A0AAD8AH77-F1
#
_cell.length_a   1.000
_cell.length_b   1.000
_cell.length_c   1.000
_cell.angle_alpha   90.00
_cell.angle_beta   90.00
_cell.angle_gamma   90.00
#
_symmetry.space_group_name_H-M   'P 1'
#
loop_
_entity.id
_entity.type
_entity.pdbx_description
1 polymer ?
#
loop_
_entity_poly.entity_id
_entity_poly.type
_entity_poly.pdbx_seq_one_letter_code
_entity_poly.pdbx_strand_id
1 'polypeptide(L)'
;SLKFLYSMKHKFSMAHIWHSFQSQLPQMAQMEQKRTVINERRRVMFTDRKQLKYARRLVVKLGSAVITREDEHGLALGRLASIVEQVAECHLEGRECIMVTSGAVAFGKQKLTQELLMSLSMRETLSPKDHTREDAGKLLDARAAAAIGQSGLMSLYEAMFSQYGVKVAQVLVTKPDFYNEETRRNLFSTLSELISLNIVPIINTNDAVTPPPQIDEDVVVKGSVKDLAEFRENTAIK
;
A
#
# COMPACT_ATOMS: atom_id res chain seq x y z
N SER A 1 -19.80 29.47 10.85
CA SER A 1 -18.55 30.23 10.60
C SER A 1 -18.81 31.46 9.72
N LEU A 2 -19.84 32.25 10.04
CA LEU A 2 -20.25 33.45 9.30
C LEU A 2 -19.84 34.75 10.05
N LYS A 3 -18.62 34.76 10.60
CA LYS A 3 -18.09 35.88 11.42
C LYS A 3 -16.80 36.52 10.89
N PHE A 4 -16.36 36.17 9.68
CA PHE A 4 -15.12 36.73 9.11
C PHE A 4 -15.34 37.74 7.96
N LEU A 5 -16.59 38.07 7.61
CA LEU A 5 -16.88 38.91 6.44
C LEU A 5 -17.48 40.29 6.73
N TYR A 6 -17.31 40.83 7.94
CA TYR A 6 -17.87 42.15 8.31
C TYR A 6 -16.83 43.27 8.50
N SER A 7 -15.57 43.07 8.13
CA SER A 7 -14.55 44.13 8.28
C SER A 7 -13.73 44.31 7.01
N MET A 8 -14.35 44.92 5.99
CA MET A 8 -13.63 45.67 4.96
C MET A 8 -14.63 46.61 4.25
N LYS A 9 -14.91 47.75 4.87
CA LYS A 9 -15.47 48.92 4.18
C LYS A 9 -14.40 49.99 4.15
N HIS A 10 -13.70 50.18 3.03
CA HIS A 10 -13.26 51.51 2.57
C HIS A 10 -12.96 51.52 1.06
N LYS A 11 -13.84 52.24 0.34
CA LYS A 11 -13.66 53.08 -0.87
C LYS A 11 -12.73 52.61 -2.01
N PHE A 12 -13.32 52.00 -3.04
CA PHE A 12 -13.47 52.49 -4.44
C PHE A 12 -13.64 51.27 -5.40
N SER A 13 -14.59 51.36 -6.32
CA SER A 13 -14.95 50.35 -7.35
C SER A 13 -15.48 48.99 -6.85
N MET A 14 -16.64 48.98 -6.17
CA MET A 14 -17.31 47.73 -5.79
C MET A 14 -18.69 47.53 -6.43
N ALA A 15 -19.23 48.50 -7.18
CA ALA A 15 -20.56 48.36 -7.79
C ALA A 15 -20.58 47.30 -8.91
N HIS A 16 -19.56 47.26 -9.77
CA HIS A 16 -19.44 46.23 -10.81
C HIS A 16 -19.10 44.85 -10.24
N ILE A 17 -18.31 44.80 -9.17
CA ILE A 17 -17.99 43.55 -8.47
C ILE A 17 -19.25 43.00 -7.80
N TRP A 18 -20.07 43.85 -7.18
CA TRP A 18 -21.33 43.45 -6.55
C TRP A 18 -22.37 42.93 -7.55
N HIS A 19 -22.50 43.57 -8.73
CA HIS A 19 -23.38 43.09 -9.80
C HIS A 19 -22.89 41.76 -10.42
N SER A 20 -21.58 41.58 -10.57
CA SER A 20 -20.98 40.31 -11.04
C SER A 20 -21.11 39.20 -9.99
N PHE A 21 -21.07 39.55 -8.70
CA PHE A 21 -21.30 38.61 -7.60
C PHE A 21 -22.78 38.19 -7.52
N GLN A 22 -23.72 39.12 -7.74
CA GLN A 22 -25.16 38.81 -7.79
C GLN A 22 -25.55 37.93 -8.97
N SER A 23 -24.91 38.06 -10.14
CA SER A 23 -25.17 37.18 -11.28
C SER A 23 -24.60 35.77 -11.11
N GLN A 24 -23.61 35.60 -10.22
CA GLN A 24 -23.00 34.31 -9.87
C GLN A 24 -23.67 33.62 -8.67
N LEU A 25 -24.46 34.32 -7.85
CA LEU A 25 -25.20 33.74 -6.71
C LEU A 25 -26.06 32.51 -7.08
N PRO A 26 -26.80 32.49 -8.20
CA PRO A 26 -27.55 31.29 -8.62
C PRO A 26 -26.64 30.12 -9.01
N GLN A 27 -25.49 30.39 -9.66
CA GLN A 27 -24.50 29.37 -10.03
C GLN A 27 -23.76 28.82 -8.80
N MET A 28 -23.47 29.67 -7.82
CA MET A 28 -22.87 29.27 -6.55
C MET A 28 -23.86 28.47 -5.70
N ALA A 29 -25.15 28.84 -5.67
CA ALA A 29 -26.19 28.06 -5.03
C ALA A 29 -26.39 26.69 -5.71
N GLN A 30 -26.27 26.61 -7.04
CA GLN A 30 -26.27 25.33 -7.77
C GLN A 30 -24.99 24.51 -7.55
N MET A 31 -23.82 25.14 -7.38
CA MET A 31 -22.57 24.46 -7.00
C MET A 31 -22.59 24.01 -5.54
N GLU A 32 -23.19 24.78 -4.63
CA GLU A 32 -23.42 24.39 -3.25
C GLU A 32 -24.45 23.28 -3.17
N GLN A 33 -25.57 23.34 -3.91
CA GLN A 33 -26.51 22.22 -4.02
C GLN A 33 -25.86 20.98 -4.63
N LYS A 34 -25.05 21.10 -5.70
CA LYS A 34 -24.26 19.96 -6.22
C LYS A 34 -23.26 19.44 -5.20
N ARG A 35 -22.56 20.30 -4.45
CA ARG A 35 -21.67 19.90 -3.33
C ARG A 35 -22.44 19.24 -2.19
N THR A 36 -23.66 19.66 -1.91
CA THR A 36 -24.53 19.12 -0.87
C THR A 36 -25.08 17.75 -1.28
N VAL A 37 -25.52 17.58 -2.52
CA VAL A 37 -25.96 16.29 -3.10
C VAL A 37 -24.79 15.30 -3.22
N ILE A 38 -23.57 15.78 -3.51
CA ILE A 38 -22.35 14.95 -3.48
C ILE A 38 -22.01 14.55 -2.02
N ASN A 39 -22.26 15.42 -1.04
CA ASN A 39 -22.06 15.14 0.39
C ASN A 39 -23.16 14.28 1.04
N GLU A 40 -24.35 14.19 0.44
CA GLU A 40 -25.46 13.35 0.93
C GLU A 40 -25.32 11.87 0.54
N ARG A 41 -24.38 11.52 -0.36
CA ARG A 41 -23.85 10.15 -0.42
C ARG A 41 -22.94 9.89 0.79
N ARG A 42 -23.48 10.04 2.00
CA ARG A 42 -22.96 9.34 3.17
C ARG A 42 -22.97 7.86 2.79
N ARG A 43 -21.79 7.34 2.45
CA ARG A 43 -21.58 5.91 2.25
C ARG A 43 -22.16 5.22 3.47
N VAL A 44 -23.16 4.35 3.25
CA VAL A 44 -23.62 3.45 4.30
C VAL A 44 -22.38 2.68 4.74
N MET A 45 -21.88 2.99 5.94
CA MET A 45 -20.77 2.26 6.51
C MET A 45 -21.31 0.87 6.83
N PHE A 46 -20.68 -0.16 6.28
CA PHE A 46 -21.03 -1.52 6.64
C PHE A 46 -20.70 -1.73 8.11
N THR A 47 -21.71 -2.07 8.91
CA THR A 47 -21.59 -2.36 10.34
C THR A 47 -21.47 -3.86 10.62
N ASP A 48 -21.95 -4.70 9.68
CA ASP A 48 -21.91 -6.16 9.81
C ASP A 48 -21.25 -6.83 8.59
N ARG A 49 -20.51 -7.91 8.84
CA ARG A 49 -19.80 -8.67 7.80
C ARG A 49 -20.73 -9.19 6.70
N LYS A 50 -21.98 -9.53 7.02
CA LYS A 50 -22.99 -9.98 6.05
C LYS A 50 -23.35 -8.90 5.04
N GLN A 51 -23.12 -7.63 5.35
CA GLN A 51 -23.41 -6.53 4.44
C GLN A 51 -22.36 -6.39 3.33
N LEU A 52 -21.17 -6.98 3.51
CA LEU A 52 -20.12 -6.99 2.47
C LEU A 52 -20.56 -7.68 1.17
N LYS A 53 -21.59 -8.54 1.22
CA LYS A 53 -22.18 -9.14 0.02
C LYS A 53 -22.80 -8.11 -0.94
N TYR A 54 -23.13 -6.92 -0.46
CA TYR A 54 -23.68 -5.82 -1.26
C TYR A 54 -22.61 -4.82 -1.72
N ALA A 55 -21.34 -5.03 -1.36
CA ALA A 55 -20.26 -4.14 -1.75
C ALA A 55 -19.95 -4.29 -3.24
N ARG A 56 -20.17 -3.22 -3.99
CA ARG A 56 -19.80 -3.13 -5.42
C ARG A 56 -18.29 -3.17 -5.63
N ARG A 57 -17.53 -2.53 -4.74
CA ARG A 57 -16.07 -2.43 -4.81
C ARG A 57 -15.44 -3.02 -3.56
N LEU A 58 -14.50 -3.93 -3.76
CA LEU A 58 -13.78 -4.65 -2.73
C LEU A 58 -12.30 -4.28 -2.78
N VAL A 59 -11.75 -3.85 -1.65
CA VAL A 59 -10.31 -3.65 -1.47
C VAL A 59 -9.81 -4.71 -0.50
N VAL A 60 -9.04 -5.66 -0.99
CA VAL A 60 -8.52 -6.81 -0.22
C VAL A 60 -7.07 -6.55 0.12
N LYS A 61 -6.78 -6.34 1.41
CA LYS A 61 -5.42 -6.11 1.90
C LYS A 61 -4.82 -7.41 2.42
N LEU A 62 -3.63 -7.74 1.92
CA LEU A 62 -2.80 -8.86 2.33
C LEU A 62 -1.54 -8.31 3.02
N GLY A 63 -1.45 -8.49 4.34
CA GLY A 63 -0.24 -8.16 5.09
C GLY A 63 0.85 -9.23 4.93
N SER A 64 2.09 -8.89 5.25
CA SER A 64 3.24 -9.81 5.14
C SER A 64 3.00 -11.13 5.86
N ALA A 65 2.43 -11.12 7.08
CA ALA A 65 2.13 -12.34 7.85
C ALA A 65 1.09 -13.28 7.19
N VAL A 66 0.25 -12.75 6.28
CA VAL A 66 -0.69 -13.57 5.51
C VAL A 66 0.03 -14.23 4.33
N ILE A 67 1.01 -13.53 3.77
CA ILE A 67 1.75 -13.93 2.58
C ILE A 67 2.91 -14.88 2.94
N THR A 68 3.50 -14.75 4.13
CA THR A 68 4.61 -15.59 4.60
C THR A 68 4.11 -16.74 5.48
N ARG A 69 4.87 -17.84 5.48
CA ARG A 69 4.72 -18.94 6.44
C ARG A 69 5.29 -18.53 7.81
N GLU A 70 4.86 -19.25 8.84
CA GLU A 70 5.29 -19.03 10.24
C GLU A 70 6.78 -19.32 10.47
N ASP A 71 7.40 -20.12 9.60
CA ASP A 71 8.83 -20.40 9.60
C ASP A 71 9.67 -19.26 8.98
N GLU A 72 9.04 -18.17 8.52
CA GLU A 72 9.66 -17.06 7.76
C GLU A 72 10.46 -17.51 6.53
N HIS A 73 10.32 -18.76 6.09
CA HIS A 73 11.14 -19.40 5.07
C HIS A 73 10.36 -19.73 3.79
N GLY A 74 9.18 -19.15 3.62
CA GLY A 74 8.33 -19.44 2.47
C GLY A 74 7.13 -18.53 2.32
N LEU A 75 6.58 -18.50 1.10
CA LEU A 75 5.23 -18.00 0.87
C LEU A 75 4.20 -19.03 1.37
N ALA A 76 3.16 -18.55 2.03
CA ALA A 76 1.99 -19.35 2.40
C ALA A 76 1.10 -19.58 1.17
N LEU A 77 1.60 -20.32 0.18
CA LEU A 77 0.97 -20.51 -1.14
C LEU A 77 -0.47 -21.01 -1.04
N GLY A 78 -0.76 -21.98 -0.16
CA GLY A 78 -2.14 -22.48 0.02
C GLY A 78 -3.11 -21.40 0.52
N ARG A 79 -2.65 -20.54 1.44
CA ARG A 79 -3.43 -19.40 1.93
C ARG A 79 -3.64 -18.36 0.83
N LEU A 80 -2.59 -18.09 0.06
CA LEU A 80 -2.63 -17.15 -1.03
C LEU A 80 -3.57 -17.61 -2.16
N ALA A 81 -3.49 -18.88 -2.54
CA ALA A 81 -4.37 -19.49 -3.53
C ALA A 81 -5.84 -19.40 -3.10
N SER A 82 -6.16 -19.74 -1.85
CA SER A 82 -7.53 -19.62 -1.31
C SER A 82 -8.07 -18.18 -1.33
N ILE A 83 -7.20 -17.18 -1.12
CA ILE A 83 -7.61 -15.78 -1.20
C ILE A 83 -7.80 -15.35 -2.65
N VAL A 84 -6.89 -15.74 -3.55
CA VAL A 84 -7.03 -15.45 -4.99
C VAL A 84 -8.30 -16.06 -5.56
N GLU A 85 -8.63 -17.30 -5.19
CA GLU A 85 -9.88 -17.96 -5.54
C GLU A 85 -11.10 -17.11 -5.16
N GLN A 86 -11.20 -16.71 -3.89
CA GLN A 86 -12.31 -15.89 -3.39
C GLN A 86 -12.39 -14.52 -4.08
N VAL A 87 -11.25 -13.90 -4.39
CA VAL A 87 -11.20 -12.63 -5.12
C VAL A 87 -11.65 -12.82 -6.58
N ALA A 88 -11.22 -13.91 -7.22
CA ALA A 88 -11.62 -14.24 -8.58
C ALA A 88 -13.13 -14.52 -8.67
N GLU A 89 -13.70 -15.28 -7.72
CA GLU A 89 -15.15 -15.48 -7.62
C GLU A 89 -15.91 -14.16 -7.51
N CYS A 90 -15.50 -13.29 -6.56
CA CYS A 90 -16.11 -11.96 -6.40
C CYS A 90 -15.99 -11.11 -7.68
N HIS A 91 -14.87 -11.21 -8.39
CA HIS A 91 -14.65 -10.49 -9.63
C HIS A 91 -15.55 -11.01 -10.76
N LEU A 92 -15.70 -12.33 -10.89
CA LEU A 92 -16.58 -12.98 -11.86
C LEU A 92 -18.07 -12.73 -11.58
N GLU A 93 -18.45 -12.47 -10.31
CA GLU A 93 -19.77 -11.94 -9.96
C GLU A 93 -20.01 -10.49 -10.43
N GLY A 94 -19.02 -9.83 -11.04
CA GLY A 94 -19.10 -8.46 -11.54
C GLY A 94 -18.70 -7.39 -10.52
N ARG A 95 -18.01 -7.76 -9.44
CA ARG A 95 -17.52 -6.79 -8.44
C ARG A 95 -16.17 -6.23 -8.83
N GLU A 96 -15.97 -4.96 -8.49
CA GLU A 96 -14.72 -4.25 -8.73
C GLU A 96 -13.72 -4.62 -7.62
N CYS A 97 -12.79 -5.51 -7.92
CA CYS A 97 -11.82 -6.00 -6.94
C CYS A 97 -10.46 -5.30 -7.09
N ILE A 98 -9.88 -4.88 -5.97
CA ILE A 98 -8.54 -4.29 -5.87
C ILE A 98 -7.79 -5.04 -4.78
N MET A 99 -6.56 -5.44 -5.06
CA MET A 99 -5.69 -6.07 -4.06
C MET A 99 -4.62 -5.09 -3.61
N VAL A 100 -4.33 -5.09 -2.31
CA VAL A 100 -3.22 -4.36 -1.71
C VAL A 100 -2.33 -5.37 -1.02
N THR A 101 -1.11 -5.55 -1.50
CA THR A 101 -0.23 -6.63 -1.05
C THR A 101 0.99 -6.08 -0.32
N SER A 102 1.79 -6.99 0.25
CA SER A 102 3.07 -6.71 0.89
C SER A 102 3.98 -7.93 0.70
N GLY A 103 5.07 -8.04 1.46
CA GLY A 103 5.90 -9.26 1.49
C GLY A 103 6.96 -9.36 0.39
N ALA A 104 7.12 -8.36 -0.48
CA ALA A 104 8.15 -8.36 -1.53
C ALA A 104 9.57 -8.48 -0.97
N VAL A 105 9.89 -7.72 0.09
CA VAL A 105 11.20 -7.80 0.75
C VAL A 105 11.46 -9.20 1.31
N ALA A 106 10.50 -9.76 2.04
CA ALA A 106 10.65 -11.09 2.66
C ALA A 106 10.85 -12.17 1.60
N PHE A 107 10.02 -12.15 0.55
CA PHE A 107 10.11 -13.10 -0.54
C PHE A 107 11.44 -12.97 -1.32
N GLY A 108 11.90 -11.74 -1.55
CA GLY A 108 13.18 -11.50 -2.21
C GLY A 108 14.38 -11.94 -1.39
N LYS A 109 14.38 -11.68 -0.07
CA LYS A 109 15.43 -12.17 0.84
C LYS A 109 15.52 -13.69 0.78
N GLN A 110 14.39 -14.38 0.83
CA GLN A 110 14.36 -15.85 0.69
C GLN A 110 14.97 -16.29 -0.64
N LYS A 111 14.52 -15.72 -1.77
CA LYS A 111 15.01 -16.10 -3.10
C LYS A 111 16.52 -15.89 -3.23
N LEU A 112 17.02 -14.76 -2.72
CA LEU A 112 18.45 -14.45 -2.68
C LEU A 112 19.23 -15.42 -1.79
N THR A 113 18.73 -15.74 -0.59
CA THR A 113 19.36 -16.72 0.30
C THR A 113 19.41 -18.10 -0.34
N GLN A 114 18.34 -18.53 -1.02
CA GLN A 114 18.32 -19.79 -1.75
C GLN A 114 19.35 -19.82 -2.88
N GLU A 115 19.42 -18.77 -3.71
CA GLU A 115 20.45 -18.69 -4.76
C GLU A 115 21.87 -18.68 -4.18
N LEU A 116 22.10 -17.93 -3.10
CA LEU A 116 23.40 -17.88 -2.46
C LEU A 116 23.79 -19.26 -1.91
N LEU A 117 22.87 -19.95 -1.23
CA LEU A 117 23.11 -21.31 -0.74
C LEU A 117 23.41 -22.27 -1.89
N MET A 118 22.70 -22.19 -3.02
CA MET A 118 23.01 -23.00 -4.21
C MET A 118 24.40 -22.68 -4.78
N SER A 119 24.82 -21.41 -4.76
CA SER A 119 26.16 -20.99 -5.20
C SER A 119 27.28 -21.42 -4.22
N LEU A 120 26.97 -21.47 -2.93
CA LEU A 120 27.87 -21.91 -1.87
C LEU A 120 28.05 -23.42 -1.86
N SER A 121 27.04 -24.21 -2.26
CA SER A 121 27.18 -25.67 -2.43
C SER A 121 28.33 -26.07 -3.37
N MET A 122 28.73 -25.21 -4.32
CA MET A 122 29.93 -25.43 -5.14
C MET A 122 31.24 -24.94 -4.48
N ARG A 123 31.15 -23.94 -3.59
CA ARG A 123 32.27 -23.25 -2.95
C ARG A 123 32.68 -23.88 -1.61
N GLU A 124 31.74 -24.44 -0.86
CA GLU A 124 31.95 -25.18 0.40
C GLU A 124 32.67 -26.52 0.17
N THR A 125 32.52 -27.15 -1.00
CA THR A 125 33.35 -28.29 -1.44
C THR A 125 34.85 -27.93 -1.53
N LEU A 126 35.18 -26.63 -1.58
CA LEU A 126 36.55 -26.12 -1.65
C LEU A 126 37.04 -25.42 -0.36
N SER A 127 36.17 -25.14 0.63
CA SER A 127 36.59 -24.61 1.95
C SER A 127 35.46 -24.72 3.01
N PRO A 128 35.58 -25.61 4.02
CA PRO A 128 34.47 -25.98 4.93
C PRO A 128 34.47 -25.25 6.28
N LYS A 129 34.99 -24.03 6.36
CA LYS A 129 34.91 -23.21 7.58
C LYS A 129 34.37 -21.87 7.16
N ASP A 130 33.14 -21.55 7.55
CA ASP A 130 32.76 -20.23 8.04
C ASP A 130 31.28 -20.22 8.44
N HIS A 131 30.95 -19.45 9.46
CA HIS A 131 29.61 -19.22 10.00
C HIS A 131 28.73 -18.37 9.06
N THR A 132 28.82 -18.59 7.74
CA THR A 132 28.27 -17.73 6.67
C THR A 132 26.76 -17.84 6.47
N ARG A 133 26.11 -18.89 6.99
CA ARG A 133 24.68 -19.17 6.75
C ARG A 133 23.74 -18.16 7.42
N GLU A 134 24.08 -17.67 8.61
CA GLU A 134 23.25 -16.68 9.34
C GLU A 134 23.57 -15.23 8.94
N ASP A 135 24.83 -14.93 8.59
CA ASP A 135 25.25 -13.58 8.20
C ASP A 135 24.86 -13.22 6.76
N ALA A 136 24.73 -14.21 5.89
CA ALA A 136 24.31 -14.03 4.51
C ALA A 136 22.96 -13.32 4.36
N GLY A 137 21.97 -13.65 5.20
CA GLY A 137 20.64 -13.06 5.15
C GLY A 137 20.56 -11.64 5.72
N LYS A 138 21.47 -11.29 6.63
CA LYS A 138 21.55 -9.97 7.28
C LYS A 138 22.21 -8.90 6.39
N LEU A 139 23.08 -9.30 5.47
CA LEU A 139 23.81 -8.40 4.56
C LEU A 139 23.02 -7.99 3.31
N LEU A 140 21.84 -8.57 3.06
CA LEU A 140 21.06 -8.28 1.86
C LEU A 140 20.33 -6.94 1.99
N ASP A 141 20.64 -6.03 1.06
CA ASP A 141 19.92 -4.76 0.92
C ASP A 141 18.41 -5.04 0.72
N ALA A 142 17.60 -4.46 1.61
CA ALA A 142 16.15 -4.60 1.59
C ALA A 142 15.53 -4.11 0.26
N ARG A 143 16.13 -3.12 -0.41
CA ARG A 143 15.65 -2.62 -1.71
C ARG A 143 15.93 -3.59 -2.84
N ALA A 144 17.12 -4.17 -2.86
CA ALA A 144 17.47 -5.21 -3.83
C ALA A 144 16.57 -6.44 -3.64
N ALA A 145 16.38 -6.86 -2.39
CA ALA A 145 15.42 -7.90 -2.06
C ALA A 145 14.00 -7.53 -2.50
N ALA A 146 13.52 -6.31 -2.24
CA ALA A 146 12.21 -5.87 -2.71
C ALA A 146 12.08 -5.94 -4.24
N ALA A 147 13.07 -5.46 -4.99
CA ALA A 147 13.04 -5.49 -6.45
C ALA A 147 12.94 -6.93 -7.00
N ILE A 148 13.73 -7.85 -6.45
CA ILE A 148 13.73 -9.27 -6.83
C ILE A 148 12.42 -9.95 -6.41
N GLY A 149 11.96 -9.68 -5.19
CA GLY A 149 10.74 -10.29 -4.67
C GLY A 149 9.48 -9.74 -5.32
N GLN A 150 9.46 -8.47 -5.71
CA GLN A 150 8.28 -7.84 -6.32
C GLN A 150 7.96 -8.45 -7.68
N SER A 151 8.97 -8.69 -8.52
CA SER A 151 8.76 -9.35 -9.81
C SER A 151 8.21 -10.77 -9.63
N GLY A 152 8.79 -11.56 -8.72
CA GLY A 152 8.33 -12.93 -8.50
C GLY A 152 6.97 -13.03 -7.79
N LEU A 153 6.64 -12.13 -6.86
CA LEU A 153 5.28 -12.05 -6.29
C LEU A 153 4.25 -11.74 -7.38
N MET A 154 4.56 -10.81 -8.28
CA MET A 154 3.65 -10.45 -9.36
C MET A 154 3.43 -11.63 -10.32
N SER A 155 4.50 -12.32 -10.73
CA SER A 155 4.38 -13.53 -11.55
C SER A 155 3.55 -14.61 -10.87
N LEU A 156 3.67 -14.77 -9.55
CA LEU A 156 2.87 -15.72 -8.80
C LEU A 156 1.38 -15.34 -8.80
N TYR A 157 1.05 -14.07 -8.53
CA TYR A 157 -0.34 -13.60 -8.62
C TYR A 157 -0.91 -13.80 -10.03
N GLU A 158 -0.17 -13.43 -11.07
CA GLU A 158 -0.57 -13.62 -12.47
C GLU A 158 -0.83 -15.11 -12.78
N ALA A 159 0.06 -16.00 -12.34
CA ALA A 159 -0.11 -17.44 -12.53
C ALA A 159 -1.36 -17.98 -11.81
N MET A 160 -1.68 -17.49 -10.62
CA MET A 160 -2.88 -17.93 -9.89
C MET A 160 -4.17 -17.36 -10.48
N PHE A 161 -4.22 -16.07 -10.82
CA PHE A 161 -5.41 -15.45 -11.40
C PHE A 161 -5.71 -15.95 -12.83
N SER A 162 -4.67 -16.31 -13.59
CA SER A 162 -4.86 -16.87 -14.94
C SER A 162 -5.60 -18.20 -14.94
N GLN A 163 -5.54 -18.99 -13.85
CA GLN A 163 -6.34 -20.21 -13.69
C GLN A 163 -7.85 -19.94 -13.70
N TYR A 164 -8.26 -18.73 -13.31
CA TYR A 164 -9.66 -18.28 -13.28
C TYR A 164 -10.03 -17.40 -14.48
N GLY A 165 -9.12 -17.23 -15.46
CA GLY A 165 -9.34 -16.34 -16.61
C GLY A 165 -9.39 -14.85 -16.25
N VAL A 166 -8.90 -14.47 -15.06
CA VAL A 166 -8.91 -13.09 -14.57
C VAL A 166 -7.59 -12.42 -14.90
N LYS A 167 -7.65 -11.22 -15.48
CA LYS A 167 -6.47 -10.41 -15.76
C LYS A 167 -6.12 -9.53 -14.57
N VAL A 168 -4.83 -9.40 -14.29
CA VAL A 168 -4.30 -8.55 -13.22
C VAL A 168 -3.39 -7.48 -13.78
N ALA A 169 -3.21 -6.38 -13.05
CA ALA A 169 -2.25 -5.34 -13.38
C ALA A 169 -1.46 -4.90 -12.15
N GLN A 170 -0.15 -4.77 -12.31
CA GLN A 170 0.72 -4.27 -11.24
C GLN A 170 0.62 -2.75 -11.12
N VAL A 171 0.48 -2.26 -9.89
CA VAL A 171 0.59 -0.83 -9.57
C VAL A 171 1.53 -0.67 -8.38
N LEU A 172 2.62 0.07 -8.57
CA LEU A 172 3.59 0.35 -7.52
C LEU A 172 3.43 1.79 -7.04
N VAL A 173 3.38 1.98 -5.73
CA VAL A 173 3.18 3.31 -5.12
C VAL A 173 4.18 3.55 -4.00
N THR A 174 4.48 4.81 -3.73
CA THR A 174 5.29 5.29 -2.62
C THR A 174 4.46 6.24 -1.76
N LYS A 175 4.93 6.57 -0.55
CA LYS A 175 4.21 7.53 0.32
C LYS A 175 3.98 8.89 -0.36
N PRO A 176 4.97 9.52 -1.05
CA PRO A 176 4.78 10.81 -1.73
C PRO A 176 3.65 10.84 -2.77
N ASP A 177 3.37 9.70 -3.42
CA ASP A 177 2.36 9.62 -4.49
C ASP A 177 0.94 9.94 -4.01
N PHE A 178 0.68 9.85 -2.69
CA PHE A 178 -0.60 10.18 -2.09
C PHE A 178 -0.71 11.65 -1.64
N TYR A 179 0.42 12.34 -1.47
CA TYR A 179 0.47 13.74 -1.03
C TYR A 179 0.50 14.72 -2.20
N ASN A 180 1.17 14.36 -3.31
CA ASN A 180 1.16 15.17 -4.52
C ASN A 180 -0.19 15.02 -5.24
N GLU A 181 -0.92 16.13 -5.45
CA GLU A 181 -2.22 16.12 -6.11
C GLU A 181 -2.20 15.60 -7.54
N GLU A 182 -1.13 15.87 -8.28
CA GLU A 182 -0.97 15.40 -9.66
C GLU A 182 -0.75 13.90 -9.70
N THR A 183 0.23 13.40 -8.96
CA THR A 183 0.52 11.96 -8.90
C THR A 183 -0.68 11.17 -8.38
N ARG A 184 -1.36 11.69 -7.37
CA ARG A 184 -2.59 11.10 -6.84
C ARG A 184 -3.69 11.04 -7.91
N ARG A 185 -3.89 12.11 -8.69
CA ARG A 185 -4.87 12.12 -9.80
C ARG A 185 -4.50 11.09 -10.86
N ASN A 186 -3.23 10.99 -11.23
CA ASN A 186 -2.75 10.01 -12.21
C ASN A 186 -2.99 8.57 -11.72
N LEU A 187 -2.65 8.27 -10.45
CA LEU A 187 -2.92 6.98 -9.82
C LEU A 187 -4.41 6.63 -9.85
N PHE A 188 -5.29 7.56 -9.46
CA PHE A 188 -6.74 7.32 -9.52
C PHE A 188 -7.26 7.12 -10.94
N SER A 189 -6.73 7.86 -11.92
CA SER A 189 -7.08 7.69 -13.33
C SER A 189 -6.70 6.29 -13.82
N THR A 190 -5.47 5.86 -13.54
CA THR A 190 -4.98 4.51 -13.91
C THR A 190 -5.82 3.42 -13.25
N LEU A 191 -6.10 3.51 -11.94
CA LEU A 191 -6.91 2.51 -11.25
C LEU A 191 -8.35 2.47 -11.78
N SER A 192 -8.93 3.62 -12.12
CA SER A 192 -10.29 3.68 -12.67
C SER A 192 -10.37 3.06 -14.06
N GLU A 193 -9.35 3.26 -14.88
CA GLU A 193 -9.25 2.64 -16.21
C GLU A 193 -9.10 1.11 -16.11
N LEU A 194 -8.17 0.63 -15.25
CA LEU A 194 -7.99 -0.81 -15.04
C LEU A 194 -9.28 -1.50 -14.60
N ILE A 195 -10.02 -0.89 -13.67
CA ILE A 195 -11.33 -1.42 -13.23
C ILE A 195 -12.34 -1.42 -14.38
N SER A 196 -12.36 -0.36 -15.20
CA SER A 196 -13.28 -0.26 -16.35
C SER A 196 -12.97 -1.30 -17.43
N LEU A 197 -11.70 -1.70 -17.56
CA LEU A 197 -11.24 -2.79 -18.43
C LEU A 197 -11.46 -4.18 -17.83
N ASN A 198 -12.12 -4.28 -16.67
CA ASN A 198 -12.34 -5.51 -15.92
C ASN A 198 -11.02 -6.23 -15.56
N ILE A 199 -10.00 -5.47 -15.17
CA ILE A 199 -8.69 -5.94 -14.70
C ILE A 199 -8.60 -5.72 -13.20
N VAL A 200 -8.12 -6.71 -12.45
CA VAL A 200 -7.89 -6.61 -11.00
C VAL A 200 -6.54 -5.92 -10.73
N PRO A 201 -6.51 -4.69 -10.17
CA PRO A 201 -5.25 -4.04 -9.83
C PRO A 201 -4.65 -4.66 -8.57
N ILE A 202 -3.36 -4.98 -8.62
CA ILE A 202 -2.56 -5.43 -7.49
C ILE A 202 -1.58 -4.31 -7.12
N ILE A 203 -1.88 -3.65 -6.02
CA ILE A 203 -1.14 -2.50 -5.51
C ILE A 203 -0.12 -2.97 -4.48
N ASN A 204 1.14 -2.59 -4.65
CA ASN A 204 2.17 -2.77 -3.62
C ASN A 204 3.03 -1.51 -3.48
N THR A 205 3.79 -1.43 -2.39
CA THR A 205 4.76 -0.35 -2.18
C THR A 205 5.96 -0.55 -3.10
N ASN A 206 6.46 0.53 -3.71
CA ASN A 206 7.71 0.53 -4.47
C ASN A 206 8.91 0.61 -3.51
N ASP A 207 9.13 -0.46 -2.75
CA ASP A 207 10.19 -0.52 -1.74
C ASP A 207 11.60 -0.39 -2.37
N ALA A 208 11.75 -0.72 -3.66
CA ALA A 208 13.02 -0.61 -4.39
C ALA A 208 13.55 0.83 -4.50
N VAL A 209 12.67 1.83 -4.50
CA VAL A 209 13.03 3.26 -4.62
C VAL A 209 12.67 4.06 -3.37
N THR A 210 12.08 3.42 -2.37
CA THR A 210 11.66 4.11 -1.14
C THR A 210 12.91 4.46 -0.30
N PRO A 211 13.03 5.71 0.19
CA PRO A 211 14.13 6.10 1.08
C PRO A 211 14.18 5.18 2.32
N PRO A 212 15.36 4.96 2.91
CA PRO A 212 15.43 4.20 4.16
C PRO A 212 14.57 4.95 5.20
N PRO A 213 14.07 4.27 6.25
CA PRO A 213 13.49 4.98 7.37
C PRO A 213 14.50 6.03 7.84
N GLN A 214 14.17 7.31 7.70
CA GLN A 214 14.94 8.36 8.34
C GLN A 214 14.79 8.10 9.84
N ILE A 215 15.90 7.81 10.50
CA ILE A 215 15.93 7.84 11.95
C ILE A 215 15.79 9.33 12.26
N ASP A 216 14.64 9.76 12.76
CA ASP A 216 14.49 11.12 13.27
C ASP A 216 15.56 11.30 14.36
N GLU A 217 16.61 12.07 14.06
CA GLU A 217 17.68 12.40 15.02
C GLU A 217 17.13 13.13 16.27
N ASP A 218 15.87 13.56 16.23
CA ASP A 218 15.16 14.24 17.31
C ASP A 218 14.78 13.32 18.50
N VAL A 219 14.94 11.99 18.39
CA VAL A 219 14.76 11.07 19.55
C VAL A 219 16.07 10.85 20.32
N VAL A 220 17.22 11.26 19.79
CA VAL A 220 18.54 11.00 20.42
C VAL A 220 18.93 12.05 21.48
N VAL A 221 18.22 13.19 21.58
CA VAL A 221 18.64 14.31 22.45
C VAL A 221 18.00 14.32 23.86
N LYS A 222 17.21 13.30 24.27
CA LYS A 222 16.75 13.19 25.67
C LYS A 222 16.64 11.75 26.17
N GLY A 223 17.78 11.06 26.26
CA GLY A 223 17.92 9.84 27.04
C GLY A 223 19.35 9.73 27.52
N SER A 224 19.61 10.09 28.77
CA SER A 224 20.93 9.93 29.38
C SER A 224 21.42 8.49 29.22
N VAL A 225 22.69 8.35 28.86
CA VAL A 225 23.45 7.11 28.58
C VAL A 225 23.56 6.17 29.80
N LYS A 226 22.75 6.35 30.85
CA LYS A 226 22.70 5.48 32.04
C LYS A 226 21.58 4.44 32.04
N ASP A 227 20.52 4.62 31.25
CA ASP A 227 19.33 3.76 31.36
C ASP A 227 19.32 2.58 30.36
N LEU A 228 20.30 2.49 29.45
CA LEU A 228 20.37 1.41 28.46
C LEU A 228 21.01 0.10 28.98
N ALA A 229 21.64 0.12 30.16
CA ALA A 229 22.25 -1.05 30.77
C ALA A 229 21.26 -1.88 31.60
N GLU A 230 20.22 -1.25 32.16
CA GLU A 230 19.26 -1.92 33.05
C GLU A 230 18.14 -2.68 32.33
N PHE A 231 17.94 -2.46 31.02
CA PHE A 231 16.87 -3.09 30.25
C PHE A 231 17.26 -4.45 29.61
N ARG A 232 18.53 -4.87 29.68
CA ARG A 232 18.99 -6.15 29.12
C ARG A 232 19.01 -7.31 30.12
N GLU A 233 18.72 -7.07 31.40
CA GLU A 233 18.82 -8.11 32.45
C GLU A 233 17.48 -8.72 32.91
N ASN A 234 16.32 -8.23 32.47
CA ASN A 234 15.03 -8.64 33.06
C ASN A 234 13.99 -9.29 32.12
N THR A 235 14.40 -9.89 30.99
CA THR A 235 13.48 -10.72 30.19
C THR A 235 14.05 -12.10 29.85
N ALA A 236 14.83 -12.66 30.78
CA ALA A 236 14.94 -14.10 30.91
C ALA A 236 13.89 -14.58 31.92
N ILE A 237 13.09 -15.57 31.51
CA ILE A 237 12.31 -16.56 32.30
C ILE A 237 10.78 -16.49 32.13
N LYS A 238 10.29 -17.64 31.61
CA LYS A 238 8.94 -18.26 31.53
C LYS A 238 8.02 -17.88 30.38
#